data_AF-A0A3R9M7D5-F1
#
_entry.id   AF-A0A3R9M7D5-F1
#
_cell.length_a   1.000
_cell.length_b   1.000
_cell.length_c   1.000
_cell.angle_alpha   90.00
_cell.angle_beta   90.00
_cell.angle_gamma   90.00
#
_symmetry.space_group_name_H-M   'P 1'
#
loop_
_entity.id
_entity.type
_entity.pdbx_description
1 polymer ?
#
loop_
_entity_poly.entity_id
_entity_poly.type
_entity_poly.pdbx_seq_one_letter_code
_entity_poly.pdbx_strand_id
1 'polypeptide(L)' 'MKTYPTTSYTVRLVRGDGQEETQTIQAAGPRDAVVVLLAGKQLPLIGQTVTVFVDGQQVSLDPITL' A
#
# COMPACT_ATOMS: atom_id res chain seq x y z
N MET A 1 23.12 -9.49 -9.31
CA MET A 1 21.86 -8.95 -8.75
C MET A 1 21.05 -10.12 -8.23
N LYS A 2 20.70 -10.17 -6.93
CA LYS A 2 19.73 -11.16 -6.43
C LYS A 2 18.35 -10.70 -6.90
N THR A 3 17.76 -11.39 -7.85
CA THR A 3 16.34 -11.24 -8.20
C THR A 3 15.54 -11.97 -7.13
N TYR A 4 14.87 -11.20 -6.28
CA TYR A 4 13.87 -11.77 -5.37
C TYR A 4 12.63 -12.11 -6.20
N PRO A 5 12.03 -13.30 -6.04
CA PRO A 5 10.79 -13.61 -6.73
C PRO A 5 9.72 -12.60 -6.31
N THR A 6 9.13 -11.91 -7.30
CA THR A 6 8.00 -11.03 -7.05
C THR A 6 6.69 -11.81 -7.20
N THR A 7 5.75 -11.52 -6.31
CA THR A 7 4.37 -12.02 -6.37
C THR A 7 3.45 -10.86 -6.66
N SER A 8 2.34 -11.13 -7.34
CA SER A 8 1.32 -10.13 -7.64
C SER A 8 0.40 -9.95 -6.45
N TYR A 9 0.30 -8.72 -5.93
CA TYR A 9 -0.55 -8.36 -4.80
C TYR A 9 -1.59 -7.32 -5.24
N THR A 10 -2.85 -7.50 -4.87
CA THR A 10 -3.88 -6.47 -5.07
C THR A 10 -3.93 -5.57 -3.83
N VAL A 11 -3.42 -4.36 -3.97
CA VAL A 11 -3.41 -3.37 -2.89
C VAL A 11 -4.59 -2.43 -3.09
N ARG A 12 -5.47 -2.35 -2.08
CA ARG A 12 -6.56 -1.37 -2.02
C ARG A 12 -6.30 -0.37 -0.91
N LEU A 13 -6.33 0.90 -1.26
CA LEU A 13 -6.16 2.02 -0.35
C LEU A 13 -7.51 2.73 -0.19
N VAL A 14 -7.97 2.86 1.05
CA VAL A 14 -9.22 3.53 1.41
C VAL A 14 -8.86 4.74 2.25
N ARG A 15 -9.19 5.93 1.75
CA ARG A 15 -8.97 7.20 2.46
C ARG A 15 -10.17 7.52 3.35
N GLY A 16 -9.92 8.29 4.41
CA GLY A 16 -10.96 8.70 5.37
C GLY A 16 -12.08 9.56 4.76
N ASP A 17 -11.87 10.12 3.57
CA ASP A 17 -12.90 10.83 2.77
C ASP A 17 -13.81 9.89 1.96
N GLY A 18 -13.63 8.57 2.09
CA GLY A 18 -14.39 7.55 1.38
C GLY A 18 -13.88 7.25 -0.04
N GLN A 19 -12.79 7.89 -0.48
CA GLN A 19 -12.16 7.55 -1.75
C GLN A 19 -11.37 6.26 -1.65
N GLU A 20 -11.63 5.33 -2.57
CA GLU A 20 -10.91 4.08 -2.69
C GLU A 20 -10.07 4.03 -3.96
N GLU A 21 -8.90 3.42 -3.87
CA GLU A 21 -8.04 3.14 -5.01
C GLU A 21 -7.56 1.70 -4.93
N THR A 22 -7.56 0.97 -6.03
CA THR A 22 -7.07 -0.40 -6.09
C THR A 22 -6.02 -0.53 -7.19
N GLN A 23 -4.88 -1.14 -6.87
CA GLN A 23 -3.81 -1.38 -7.81
C GLN A 23 -3.17 -2.75 -7.58
N THR A 24 -2.83 -3.43 -8.66
CA THR A 24 -2.06 -4.67 -8.62
C THR A 24 -0.58 -4.38 -8.74
N ILE A 25 0.23 -4.86 -7.79
CA ILE A 25 1.66 -4.57 -7.66
C ILE A 25 2.46 -5.86 -7.58
N GLN A 26 3.52 -5.94 -8.36
CA GLN A 26 4.53 -6.99 -8.28
C GLN A 26 5.54 -6.63 -7.18
N ALA A 27 5.58 -7.40 -6.10
CA ALA A 27 6.48 -7.12 -4.97
C ALA A 27 7.02 -8.40 -4.33
N ALA A 28 8.11 -8.29 -3.56
CA ALA A 28 8.70 -9.44 -2.85
C ALA A 28 7.83 -9.91 -1.66
N GLY A 29 6.89 -9.07 -1.21
CA GLY A 29 5.96 -9.36 -0.13
C GLY A 29 4.85 -8.32 -0.02
N PRO A 30 3.84 -8.57 0.84
CA PRO A 30 2.69 -7.68 0.99
C PRO A 30 3.09 -6.29 1.52
N ARG A 31 4.08 -6.21 2.42
CA ARG A 31 4.61 -4.92 2.91
C ARG A 31 5.30 -4.11 1.80
N ASP A 32 6.13 -4.76 0.99
CA ASP A 32 6.78 -4.12 -0.16
C ASP A 32 5.76 -3.63 -1.17
N ALA A 33 4.67 -4.37 -1.41
CA ALA A 33 3.59 -3.94 -2.30
C ALA A 33 2.96 -2.63 -1.82
N VAL A 34 2.74 -2.48 -0.51
CA VAL A 34 2.23 -1.24 0.06
C VAL A 34 3.24 -0.11 -0.06
N VAL A 35 4.52 -0.35 0.23
CA VAL A 35 5.57 0.68 0.08
C VAL A 35 5.64 1.17 -1.36
N VAL A 36 5.56 0.27 -2.34
CA VAL A 36 5.55 0.64 -3.77
C VAL A 36 4.33 1.48 -4.12
N LEU A 37 3.13 1.11 -3.63
CA LEU A 37 1.93 1.91 -3.83
C LEU A 37 2.13 3.31 -3.24
N LEU A 38 2.53 3.40 -1.98
CA LEU A 38 2.66 4.67 -1.25
C LEU A 38 3.78 5.55 -1.82
N ALA A 39 4.91 4.98 -2.23
CA ALA A 39 6.02 5.70 -2.83
C ALA A 39 5.64 6.32 -4.19
N GLY A 40 4.75 5.67 -4.94
CA GLY A 40 4.21 6.19 -6.19
C GLY A 40 3.14 7.27 -5.99
N LYS A 41 2.72 7.55 -4.75
CA LYS A 41 1.59 8.45 -4.46
C LYS A 41 2.05 9.65 -3.65
N GLN A 42 1.74 10.83 -4.17
CA GLN A 42 1.68 12.05 -3.33
C GLN A 42 0.40 12.01 -2.51
N LEU A 43 0.35 11.18 -1.48
CA LEU A 43 -0.73 11.23 -0.52
C LEU A 43 -0.49 12.43 0.39
N PRO A 44 -1.45 13.37 0.53
CA PRO A 44 -1.46 14.29 1.66
C PRO A 44 -1.78 13.48 2.93
N LEU A 45 -0.77 12.76 3.44
CA LEU A 45 -0.88 11.88 4.62
C LEU A 45 -1.05 12.67 5.92
N ILE A 46 -0.83 13.99 5.88
CA ILE A 46 -0.97 14.85 7.06
C ILE A 46 -2.47 14.99 7.37
N GLY A 47 -2.92 14.32 8.42
CA GLY A 47 -4.28 14.43 8.97
C GLY A 47 -5.34 13.53 8.33
N GLN A 48 -4.97 12.66 7.39
CA GLN A 48 -5.91 11.70 6.78
C GLN A 48 -5.67 10.28 7.28
N THR A 49 -6.74 9.62 7.74
CA THR A 49 -6.70 8.19 8.02
C THR A 49 -6.69 7.43 6.70
N VAL A 50 -5.73 6.53 6.52
CA VAL A 50 -5.63 5.67 5.35
C VAL A 50 -5.65 4.22 5.81
N THR A 51 -6.60 3.45 5.28
CA THR A 51 -6.69 2.01 5.51
C THR A 51 -6.20 1.30 4.26
N VAL A 52 -5.22 0.40 4.41
CA VAL A 52 -4.69 -0.37 3.29
C VAL A 52 -5.10 -1.84 3.44
N PHE A 53 -5.48 -2.44 2.32
CA PHE A 53 -5.78 -3.85 2.19
C PHE A 53 -4.83 -4.47 1.16
N VAL A 54 -4.31 -5.65 1.43
CA VAL A 54 -3.51 -6.45 0.50
C VAL A 54 -4.20 -7.79 0.33
N ASP A 55 -4.59 -8.12 -0.92
CA ASP A 55 -5.39 -9.30 -1.26
C ASP A 55 -6.64 -9.47 -0.39
N GLY A 56 -7.28 -8.34 -0.07
CA GLY A 56 -8.48 -8.28 0.77
C GLY A 56 -8.23 -8.30 2.28
N GLN A 57 -7.00 -8.53 2.74
CA GLN A 57 -6.64 -8.46 4.15
C GLN A 57 -6.21 -7.04 4.53
N GLN A 58 -6.84 -6.45 5.55
CA GLN A 58 -6.41 -5.16 6.06
C GLN A 58 -5.00 -5.30 6.68
N VAL A 59 -4.10 -4.42 6.26
CA VAL A 59 -2.76 -4.32 6.83
C VAL A 59 -2.68 -3.02 7.64
N SER A 60 -2.24 -3.14 8.89
CA SER A 60 -1.89 -1.98 9.70
C SER A 60 -0.58 -1.41 9.19
N LEU A 61 -0.61 -0.15 8.78
CA LEU A 61 0.60 0.62 8.59
C LEU A 61 0.99 1.21 9.95
N ASP A 62 2.17 0.84 10.44
CA ASP A 62 2.80 1.64 11.48
C ASP A 62 2.88 3.09 10.99
N PRO A 63 2.67 4.09 11.87
CA PRO A 63 2.74 5.49 11.48
C PRO A 63 4.10 5.74 10.81
N ILE A 64 4.06 6.06 9.51
CA ILE A 64 5.24 6.44 8.75
C ILE A 64 5.67 7.78 9.34
N THR A 65 6.73 7.75 10.14
CA THR A 65 7.35 8.99 10.62
C THR A 65 8.21 9.49 9.46
N LEU A 66 7.69 10.48 8.72
CA LEU A 66 8.41 11.16 7.64
C LEU A 66 9.58 11.96 8.19
#